data_AF-A0A2N5J201-F1
#
_entry.id   AF-A0A2N5J201-F1
#
_cell.length_a   1.000
_cell.length_b   1.000
_cell.length_c   1.000
_cell.angle_alpha   90.00
_cell.angle_beta   90.00
_cell.angle_gamma   90.00
#
_symmetry.space_group_name_H-M   'P 1'
#
loop_
_entity.id
_entity.type
_entity.pdbx_description
1 polymer ?
#
loop_
_entity_poly.entity_id
_entity_poly.type
_entity_poly.pdbx_seq_one_letter_code
_entity_poly.pdbx_strand_id
1 'polypeptide(L)'
;MAYIGHFFAMVFSAGGLLTCLIVGGVCALLGSIVSKEHRAHNACAAGAYGVGIALLLILFGAGGSYSATPIVCLNVLVLIAAITAIVRFFPFLRALRLQPQIRAQRIAQEQYIHDHMPSVMFSRAVQRFQIVPAIPGEPEFRGYRMVASDGEGLPDPLYEQARHYQLSKARNEHRLFGNPGVGLKSSDFGDIHIHSGLFGEQMLAKIIASSGLNVVSFWSLYGKDTHGNRTDADIDAVIVGVGRNGQPYAWFVDAKNYKGGSDTAYVNIADDTLARISISEHAFVSGSDGRADVRMSTNMITQCRHWRPLLERYGIMSDWLVCMVPTGKSGTPRLQDVTWPGGVPAMPPEALLERIGALDLADPANIPAGIISLFAQDLKPGNA
;
A
#
# COMPACT_ATOMS: atom_id res chain seq x y z
N MET A 1 -72.92 5.37 -20.32
CA MET A 1 -72.33 4.08 -20.75
C MET A 1 -71.33 4.23 -21.90
N ALA A 2 -71.61 4.98 -22.98
CA ALA A 2 -70.69 5.12 -24.12
C ALA A 2 -69.33 5.81 -23.82
N TYR A 3 -69.27 6.73 -22.84
CA TYR A 3 -68.04 7.46 -22.49
C TYR A 3 -66.99 6.64 -21.73
N ILE A 4 -67.40 5.56 -21.04
CA ILE A 4 -66.48 4.70 -20.29
C ILE A 4 -65.71 3.75 -21.24
N GLY A 5 -66.38 3.27 -22.29
CA GLY A 5 -65.75 2.39 -23.30
C GLY A 5 -64.63 3.09 -24.07
N HIS A 6 -64.78 4.37 -24.40
CA HIS A 6 -63.72 5.14 -25.07
C HIS A 6 -62.52 5.41 -24.18
N PHE A 7 -62.72 5.65 -22.87
CA PHE A 7 -61.62 5.85 -21.93
C PHE A 7 -60.75 4.59 -21.81
N PHE A 8 -61.37 3.41 -21.70
CA PHE A 8 -60.63 2.14 -21.63
C PHE A 8 -59.91 1.79 -22.94
N ALA A 9 -60.53 2.01 -24.11
CA ALA A 9 -59.87 1.79 -25.39
C ALA A 9 -58.62 2.70 -25.56
N MET A 10 -58.70 3.94 -25.09
CA MET A 10 -57.58 4.89 -25.14
C MET A 10 -56.44 4.49 -24.19
N VAL A 11 -56.77 4.07 -22.97
CA VAL A 11 -55.77 3.57 -21.98
C VAL A 11 -55.08 2.30 -22.47
N PHE A 12 -55.78 1.38 -23.11
CA PHE A 12 -55.19 0.17 -23.70
C PHE A 12 -54.29 0.48 -24.91
N SER A 13 -54.66 1.46 -25.75
CA SER A 13 -53.80 1.89 -26.86
C SER A 13 -52.51 2.58 -26.39
N ALA A 14 -52.58 3.37 -25.32
CA ALA A 14 -51.43 4.02 -24.71
C ALA A 14 -50.52 3.02 -23.98
N GLY A 15 -51.10 2.03 -23.29
CA GLY A 15 -50.35 0.94 -22.65
C GLY A 15 -49.66 0.03 -23.66
N GLY A 16 -50.30 -0.26 -24.80
CA GLY A 16 -49.68 -1.00 -25.91
C GLY A 16 -48.50 -0.23 -26.52
N LEU A 17 -48.67 1.08 -26.77
CA LEU A 17 -47.62 1.94 -27.29
C LEU A 17 -46.43 2.04 -26.32
N LEU A 18 -46.69 2.24 -25.03
CA LEU A 18 -45.65 2.28 -24.00
C LEU A 18 -44.89 0.95 -23.92
N THR A 19 -45.59 -0.17 -24.05
CA THR A 19 -44.97 -1.50 -24.08
C THR A 19 -44.06 -1.66 -25.31
N CYS A 20 -44.52 -1.25 -26.50
CA CYS A 20 -43.70 -1.24 -27.72
C CYS A 20 -42.46 -0.36 -27.58
N LEU A 21 -42.57 0.82 -26.95
CA LEU A 21 -41.46 1.73 -26.72
C LEU A 21 -40.45 1.16 -25.71
N ILE A 22 -40.91 0.52 -24.63
CA ILE A 22 -40.04 -0.13 -23.65
C ILE A 22 -39.30 -1.31 -24.28
N VAL A 23 -40.02 -2.19 -25.00
CA VAL A 23 -39.40 -3.35 -25.66
C VAL A 23 -38.43 -2.90 -26.75
N GLY A 24 -38.81 -1.93 -27.58
CA GLY A 24 -37.95 -1.35 -28.60
C GLY A 24 -36.70 -0.68 -28.00
N GLY A 25 -36.87 0.04 -26.89
CA GLY A 25 -35.77 0.65 -26.15
C GLY A 25 -34.81 -0.38 -25.56
N VAL A 26 -35.32 -1.46 -24.98
CA VAL A 26 -34.50 -2.57 -24.44
C VAL A 26 -33.76 -3.30 -25.56
N CYS A 27 -34.40 -3.58 -26.70
CA CYS A 27 -33.76 -4.19 -27.85
C CYS A 27 -32.65 -3.30 -28.45
N ALA A 28 -32.88 -1.99 -28.57
CA ALA A 28 -31.89 -1.03 -29.03
C ALA A 28 -30.70 -0.92 -28.06
N LEU A 29 -30.97 -0.90 -26.75
CA LEU A 29 -29.95 -0.88 -25.71
C LEU A 29 -29.10 -2.17 -25.75
N LEU A 30 -29.73 -3.34 -25.85
CA LEU A 30 -29.04 -4.62 -25.99
C LEU A 30 -28.18 -4.69 -27.26
N GLY A 31 -28.68 -4.18 -28.40
CA GLY A 31 -27.92 -4.08 -29.64
C GLY A 31 -26.70 -3.14 -29.54
N SER A 32 -26.78 -2.10 -28.71
CA SER A 32 -25.68 -1.13 -28.51
C SER A 32 -24.55 -1.65 -27.61
N ILE A 33 -24.83 -2.65 -26.75
CA ILE A 33 -23.89 -3.19 -25.75
C ILE A 33 -23.01 -4.33 -26.32
N VAL A 34 -23.38 -4.91 -27.47
CA VAL A 34 -22.60 -6.00 -28.10
C VAL A 34 -21.40 -5.42 -28.86
N SER A 35 -20.20 -5.81 -28.41
CA SER A 35 -18.88 -5.50 -28.99
C SER A 35 -18.83 -5.66 -30.52
N LYS A 36 -18.04 -4.81 -31.18
CA LYS A 36 -17.89 -4.70 -32.65
C LYS A 36 -17.61 -6.03 -33.37
N GLU A 37 -17.11 -7.05 -32.69
CA GLU A 37 -16.68 -8.31 -33.31
C GLU A 37 -17.79 -9.32 -33.62
N HIS A 38 -19.01 -9.22 -33.07
CA HIS A 38 -20.05 -10.26 -33.25
C HIS A 38 -21.38 -9.72 -33.81
N ARG A 39 -21.36 -8.55 -34.46
CA ARG A 39 -22.58 -7.86 -34.94
C ARG A 39 -23.43 -8.68 -35.92
N ALA A 40 -22.82 -9.46 -36.82
CA ALA A 40 -23.58 -10.06 -37.92
C ALA A 40 -24.51 -11.21 -37.49
N HIS A 41 -24.03 -12.14 -36.64
CA HIS A 41 -24.83 -13.29 -36.21
C HIS A 41 -25.83 -12.94 -35.09
N ASN A 42 -25.46 -12.04 -34.17
CA ASN A 42 -26.31 -11.71 -33.03
C ASN A 42 -27.35 -10.63 -33.34
N ALA A 43 -27.11 -9.75 -34.33
CA ALA A 43 -28.15 -8.82 -34.81
C ALA A 43 -29.26 -9.54 -35.55
N CYS A 44 -28.97 -10.63 -36.28
CA CYS A 44 -29.99 -11.47 -36.90
C CYS A 44 -30.88 -12.16 -35.85
N ALA A 45 -30.29 -12.69 -34.77
CA ALA A 45 -31.05 -13.30 -33.68
C ALA A 45 -31.90 -12.27 -32.92
N ALA A 46 -31.32 -11.14 -32.51
CA ALA A 46 -32.04 -10.07 -31.81
C ALA A 46 -33.13 -9.41 -32.69
N GLY A 47 -32.85 -9.27 -33.99
CA GLY A 47 -33.82 -8.81 -34.98
C GLY A 47 -34.97 -9.79 -35.19
N ALA A 48 -34.70 -11.10 -35.24
CA ALA A 48 -35.74 -12.13 -35.35
C ALA A 48 -36.66 -12.16 -34.12
N TYR A 49 -36.12 -12.01 -32.90
CA TYR A 49 -36.92 -11.90 -31.68
C TYR A 49 -37.71 -10.59 -31.61
N GLY A 50 -37.11 -9.46 -31.98
CA GLY A 50 -37.78 -8.16 -32.03
C GLY A 50 -38.93 -8.12 -33.06
N VAL A 51 -38.71 -8.71 -34.24
CA VAL A 51 -39.73 -8.83 -35.29
C VAL A 51 -40.84 -9.80 -34.88
N GLY A 52 -40.51 -10.91 -34.22
CA GLY A 52 -41.49 -11.86 -33.67
C GLY A 52 -42.40 -11.23 -32.62
N ILE A 53 -41.83 -10.44 -31.71
CA ILE A 53 -42.60 -9.71 -30.68
C ILE A 53 -43.43 -8.59 -31.30
N ALA A 54 -42.90 -7.84 -32.27
CA ALA A 54 -43.64 -6.80 -32.98
C ALA A 54 -44.81 -7.38 -33.80
N LEU A 55 -44.62 -8.50 -34.50
CA LEU A 55 -45.68 -9.19 -35.24
C LEU A 55 -46.78 -9.72 -34.32
N LEU A 56 -46.41 -10.27 -33.15
CA LEU A 56 -47.36 -10.65 -32.10
C LEU A 56 -48.17 -9.44 -31.64
N LEU A 57 -47.54 -8.30 -31.39
CA LEU A 57 -48.24 -7.08 -30.96
C LEU A 57 -49.13 -6.47 -32.05
N ILE A 58 -48.77 -6.58 -33.33
CA ILE A 58 -49.59 -6.14 -34.47
C ILE A 58 -50.80 -7.06 -34.67
N LEU A 59 -50.63 -8.39 -34.57
CA LEU A 59 -51.73 -9.35 -34.59
C LEU A 59 -52.73 -9.11 -33.43
N PHE A 60 -52.25 -8.62 -32.29
CA PHE A 60 -53.06 -8.23 -31.14
C PHE A 60 -53.85 -6.91 -31.36
N GLY A 61 -53.32 -5.97 -32.14
CA GLY A 61 -53.98 -4.69 -32.44
C GLY A 61 -55.17 -4.83 -33.41
N ALA A 62 -55.18 -5.88 -34.23
CA ALA A 62 -56.24 -6.12 -35.23
C ALA A 62 -57.42 -6.97 -34.71
N GLY A 63 -57.30 -7.59 -33.53
CA GLY A 63 -58.34 -8.41 -32.92
C GLY A 63 -59.40 -7.59 -32.19
N GLY A 64 -60.34 -7.00 -32.93
CA GLY A 64 -61.51 -6.34 -32.36
C GLY A 64 -62.38 -7.30 -31.53
N SER A 65 -62.69 -6.87 -30.30
CA SER A 65 -63.87 -7.26 -29.52
C SER A 65 -64.10 -8.75 -29.22
N TYR A 66 -63.29 -9.40 -28.37
CA TYR A 66 -63.72 -10.62 -27.66
C TYR A 66 -63.22 -10.70 -26.20
N SER A 67 -64.02 -11.34 -25.36
CA SER A 67 -63.99 -11.37 -23.88
C SER A 67 -62.60 -11.46 -23.24
N ALA A 68 -62.37 -10.58 -22.27
CA ALA A 68 -61.06 -10.15 -21.75
C ALA A 68 -60.25 -11.14 -20.88
N THR A 69 -60.58 -12.43 -20.79
CA THR A 69 -59.93 -13.33 -19.82
C THR A 69 -58.70 -14.10 -20.36
N PRO A 70 -58.74 -14.74 -21.55
CA PRO A 70 -57.61 -15.53 -22.05
C PRO A 70 -56.41 -14.68 -22.48
N ILE A 71 -56.68 -13.50 -23.04
CA ILE A 71 -55.67 -12.57 -23.57
C ILE A 71 -54.85 -11.95 -22.42
N VAL A 72 -55.50 -11.65 -21.29
CA VAL A 72 -54.82 -11.13 -20.08
C VAL A 72 -53.89 -12.19 -19.49
N CYS A 73 -54.33 -13.45 -19.40
CA CYS A 73 -53.49 -14.55 -18.91
C CYS A 73 -52.24 -14.77 -19.79
N LEU A 74 -52.38 -14.69 -21.12
CA LEU A 74 -51.25 -14.83 -22.04
C LEU A 74 -50.24 -13.68 -21.89
N ASN A 75 -50.72 -12.44 -21.71
CA ASN A 75 -49.87 -11.28 -21.46
C ASN A 75 -49.07 -11.39 -20.16
N VAL A 76 -49.70 -11.92 -19.10
CA VAL A 76 -49.02 -12.18 -17.82
C VAL A 76 -47.93 -13.24 -17.98
N LEU A 77 -48.19 -14.31 -18.74
CA LEU A 77 -47.19 -15.36 -19.00
C LEU A 77 -45.99 -14.84 -19.80
N VAL A 78 -46.21 -14.02 -20.83
CA VAL A 78 -45.14 -13.40 -21.62
C VAL A 78 -44.30 -12.46 -20.76
N LEU A 79 -44.94 -11.66 -19.89
CA LEU A 79 -44.24 -10.78 -18.96
C LEU A 79 -43.39 -11.57 -17.95
N ILE A 80 -43.93 -12.66 -17.38
CA ILE A 80 -43.19 -13.55 -16.47
C ILE A 80 -41.99 -14.19 -17.19
N ALA A 81 -42.17 -14.65 -18.43
CA ALA A 81 -41.09 -15.23 -19.22
C ALA A 81 -39.99 -14.19 -19.53
N ALA A 82 -40.35 -12.96 -19.87
CA ALA A 82 -39.42 -11.86 -20.11
C ALA A 82 -38.66 -11.47 -18.82
N ILE A 83 -39.35 -11.33 -17.69
CA ILE A 83 -38.72 -11.07 -16.39
C ILE A 83 -37.76 -12.22 -16.03
N THR A 84 -38.18 -13.47 -16.21
CA THR A 84 -37.35 -14.65 -15.93
C THR A 84 -36.10 -14.68 -16.81
N ALA A 85 -36.23 -14.33 -18.09
CA ALA A 85 -35.09 -14.23 -19.01
C ALA A 85 -34.13 -13.10 -18.59
N ILE A 86 -34.65 -11.92 -18.23
CA ILE A 86 -33.84 -10.78 -17.74
C ILE A 86 -33.11 -11.16 -16.44
N VAL A 87 -33.82 -11.76 -15.48
CA VAL A 87 -33.25 -12.19 -14.19
C VAL A 87 -32.19 -13.28 -14.38
N ARG A 88 -32.34 -14.18 -15.36
CA ARG A 88 -31.34 -15.21 -15.69
C ARG A 88 -30.17 -14.68 -16.52
N PHE A 89 -30.37 -13.61 -17.30
CA PHE A 89 -29.33 -13.02 -18.15
C PHE A 89 -28.45 -11.99 -17.40
N PHE A 90 -28.99 -11.37 -16.35
CA PHE A 90 -28.27 -10.39 -15.54
C PHE A 90 -26.98 -10.93 -14.85
N PRO A 91 -26.96 -12.14 -14.27
CA PRO A 91 -25.73 -12.75 -13.73
C PRO A 91 -24.66 -12.96 -14.81
N PHE A 92 -25.06 -13.31 -16.03
CA PHE A 92 -24.16 -13.54 -17.16
C PHE A 92 -23.51 -12.24 -17.65
N LEU A 93 -24.29 -11.15 -17.76
CA LEU A 93 -23.75 -9.81 -18.07
C LEU A 93 -22.79 -9.31 -16.98
N ARG A 94 -23.10 -9.58 -15.70
CA ARG A 94 -22.21 -9.25 -14.59
C ARG A 94 -20.90 -10.03 -14.65
N ALA A 95 -20.96 -11.32 -15.00
CA ALA A 95 -19.77 -12.16 -15.17
C ALA A 95 -18.85 -11.68 -16.31
N LEU A 96 -19.43 -11.24 -17.44
CA LEU A 96 -18.68 -10.70 -18.58
C LEU A 96 -17.96 -9.37 -18.25
N ARG A 97 -18.55 -8.52 -17.40
CA ARG A 97 -17.92 -7.25 -16.97
C ARG A 97 -16.80 -7.46 -15.95
N LEU A 98 -16.91 -8.48 -15.10
CA LEU A 98 -15.93 -8.77 -14.03
C LEU A 98 -14.74 -9.61 -14.51
N GLN A 99 -14.89 -10.38 -15.59
CA GLN A 99 -13.82 -11.27 -16.09
C GLN A 99 -12.50 -10.55 -16.42
N PRO A 100 -12.48 -9.42 -17.14
CA PRO A 100 -11.24 -8.70 -17.45
C PRO A 100 -10.53 -8.18 -16.19
N GLN A 101 -11.29 -7.70 -15.20
CA GLN A 101 -10.75 -7.20 -13.94
C GLN A 101 -10.15 -8.33 -13.11
N ILE A 102 -10.86 -9.46 -12.98
CA ILE A 102 -10.36 -10.64 -12.27
C ILE A 102 -9.09 -11.18 -12.95
N ARG A 103 -9.05 -11.18 -14.29
CA ARG A 103 -7.87 -11.62 -15.05
C ARG A 103 -6.68 -10.68 -14.82
N ALA A 104 -6.90 -9.37 -14.87
CA ALA A 104 -5.86 -8.38 -14.60
C ALA A 104 -5.32 -8.50 -13.16
N GLN A 105 -6.21 -8.67 -12.17
CA GLN A 105 -5.82 -8.90 -10.78
C GLN A 105 -5.01 -10.19 -10.62
N ARG A 106 -5.42 -11.28 -11.27
CA ARG A 106 -4.68 -12.54 -11.24
C ARG A 106 -3.29 -12.40 -11.86
N ILE A 107 -3.18 -11.79 -13.04
CA ILE A 107 -1.89 -11.55 -13.70
C ILE A 107 -1.00 -10.68 -12.81
N ALA A 108 -1.54 -9.61 -12.22
CA ALA A 108 -0.79 -8.75 -11.30
C ALA A 108 -0.32 -9.52 -10.05
N GLN A 109 -1.16 -10.40 -9.51
CA GLN A 109 -0.81 -11.24 -8.37
C GLN A 109 0.25 -12.30 -8.72
N GLU A 110 0.11 -12.98 -9.86
CA GLU A 110 1.09 -13.96 -10.35
C GLU A 110 2.44 -13.28 -10.63
N GLN A 111 2.41 -12.11 -11.25
CA GLN A 111 3.60 -11.30 -11.51
C GLN A 111 4.26 -10.86 -10.20
N TYR A 112 3.46 -10.38 -9.24
CA TYR A 112 3.95 -10.03 -7.90
C TYR A 112 4.64 -11.23 -7.23
N ILE A 113 4.00 -12.40 -7.22
CA ILE A 113 4.56 -13.63 -6.63
C ILE A 113 5.88 -13.98 -7.30
N HIS A 114 5.93 -13.96 -8.63
CA HIS A 114 7.15 -14.23 -9.39
C HIS A 114 8.27 -13.24 -9.05
N ASP A 115 7.96 -11.95 -9.02
CA ASP A 115 8.92 -10.87 -8.75
C ASP A 115 9.50 -10.92 -7.32
N HIS A 116 8.76 -11.53 -6.38
CA HIS A 116 9.16 -11.73 -4.99
C HIS A 116 9.71 -13.14 -4.72
N MET A 117 9.88 -13.98 -5.75
CA MET A 117 10.56 -15.27 -5.56
C MET A 117 12.03 -15.02 -5.17
N PRO A 118 12.56 -15.66 -4.11
CA PRO A 118 13.92 -15.42 -3.64
C PRO A 118 14.99 -15.62 -4.73
N SER A 119 14.82 -16.61 -5.61
CA SER A 119 15.73 -16.85 -6.73
C SER A 119 15.73 -15.72 -7.76
N VAL A 120 14.56 -15.13 -8.04
CA VAL A 120 14.41 -14.01 -8.98
C VAL A 120 15.00 -12.74 -8.40
N MET A 121 14.69 -12.42 -7.13
CA MET A 121 15.26 -11.27 -6.42
C MET A 121 16.78 -11.36 -6.34
N PHE A 122 17.30 -12.53 -5.95
CA PHE A 122 18.75 -12.78 -5.90
C PHE A 122 19.42 -12.63 -7.27
N SER A 123 18.84 -13.20 -8.32
CA SER A 123 19.39 -13.09 -9.68
C SER A 123 19.39 -11.64 -10.19
N ARG A 124 18.35 -10.85 -9.87
CA ARG A 124 18.30 -9.42 -10.17
C ARG A 124 19.38 -8.64 -9.44
N ALA A 125 19.61 -8.94 -8.16
CA ALA A 125 20.68 -8.31 -7.39
C ALA A 125 22.06 -8.58 -8.03
N VAL A 126 22.35 -9.84 -8.34
CA VAL A 126 23.60 -10.22 -9.03
C VAL A 126 23.77 -9.46 -10.35
N GLN A 127 22.74 -9.46 -11.20
CA GLN A 127 22.79 -8.79 -12.50
C GLN A 127 22.97 -7.27 -12.36
N ARG A 128 22.20 -6.65 -11.47
CA ARG A 128 22.17 -5.19 -11.27
C ARG A 128 23.51 -4.64 -10.81
N PHE A 129 24.16 -5.32 -9.87
CA PHE A 129 25.46 -4.89 -9.33
C PHE A 129 26.64 -5.57 -10.03
N GLN A 130 26.38 -6.34 -11.09
CA GLN A 130 27.38 -7.04 -11.88
C GLN A 130 28.29 -7.93 -11.01
N ILE A 131 27.69 -8.61 -10.03
CA ILE A 131 28.45 -9.37 -9.03
C ILE A 131 29.21 -10.50 -9.72
N VAL A 132 30.51 -10.58 -9.48
CA VAL A 132 31.38 -11.56 -10.14
C VAL A 132 31.27 -12.94 -9.47
N PRO A 133 31.32 -14.04 -10.24
CA PRO A 133 31.44 -15.39 -9.68
C PRO A 133 32.68 -15.54 -8.81
N ALA A 134 32.59 -16.34 -7.75
CA ALA A 134 33.76 -16.64 -6.92
C ALA A 134 34.73 -17.59 -7.65
N ILE A 135 36.03 -17.36 -7.49
CA ILE A 135 37.06 -18.28 -7.96
C ILE A 135 37.25 -19.39 -6.89
N PRO A 136 37.55 -20.65 -7.27
CA PRO A 136 37.78 -21.71 -6.29
C PRO A 136 38.81 -21.34 -5.22
N GLY A 137 38.40 -21.43 -3.95
CA GLY A 137 39.25 -21.13 -2.79
C GLY A 137 39.06 -19.72 -2.20
N GLU A 138 38.29 -18.85 -2.87
CA GLU A 138 37.94 -17.53 -2.33
C GLU A 138 36.67 -17.56 -1.46
N PRO A 139 36.48 -16.60 -0.54
CA PRO A 139 35.22 -16.43 0.17
C PRO A 139 34.06 -16.18 -0.80
N GLU A 140 32.95 -16.91 -0.59
CA GLU A 140 31.81 -16.89 -1.50
C GLU A 140 30.48 -16.78 -0.77
N PHE A 141 29.49 -16.20 -1.45
CA PHE A 141 28.09 -16.24 -1.07
C PHE A 141 27.24 -16.73 -2.25
N ARG A 142 26.80 -17.99 -2.18
CA ARG A 142 25.96 -18.66 -3.19
C ARG A 142 26.59 -18.69 -4.59
N GLY A 143 27.89 -18.92 -4.65
CA GLY A 143 28.70 -19.03 -5.87
C GLY A 143 29.29 -17.70 -6.37
N TYR A 144 29.07 -16.60 -5.65
CA TYR A 144 29.55 -15.27 -6.03
C TYR A 144 30.57 -14.73 -5.05
N ARG A 145 31.49 -13.90 -5.54
CA ARG A 145 32.58 -13.30 -4.76
C ARG A 145 32.03 -12.57 -3.54
N MET A 146 32.65 -12.83 -2.39
CA MET A 146 32.37 -12.14 -1.14
C MET A 146 33.65 -11.51 -0.57
N VAL A 147 33.54 -10.29 -0.08
CA VAL A 147 34.64 -9.52 0.51
C VAL A 147 34.32 -9.15 1.97
N ALA A 148 35.35 -8.93 2.77
CA ALA A 148 35.20 -8.58 4.19
C ALA A 148 34.83 -7.11 4.42
N SER A 149 35.19 -6.25 3.47
CA SER A 149 35.01 -4.79 3.51
C SER A 149 34.56 -4.28 2.16
N ASP A 150 33.71 -3.25 2.20
CA ASP A 150 33.38 -2.42 1.05
C ASP A 150 34.50 -1.39 0.79
N GLY A 151 34.45 -0.76 -0.39
CA GLY A 151 35.34 0.35 -0.72
C GLY A 151 34.79 1.63 -0.11
N GLU A 152 35.15 1.92 1.14
CA GLU A 152 34.79 3.10 1.95
C GLU A 152 34.07 4.25 1.23
N GLY A 153 33.01 4.79 1.83
CA GLY A 153 32.24 5.87 1.20
C GLY A 153 32.64 7.30 1.61
N LEU A 154 31.94 8.27 1.02
CA LEU A 154 32.08 9.70 1.31
C LEU A 154 31.31 10.09 2.58
N PRO A 155 31.77 11.09 3.34
CA PRO A 155 31.03 11.61 4.49
C PRO A 155 29.61 12.04 4.14
N ASP A 156 28.66 11.66 5.00
CA ASP A 156 27.26 12.08 4.86
C ASP A 156 27.11 13.55 5.32
N PRO A 157 26.59 14.45 4.47
CA PRO A 157 26.41 15.86 4.84
C PRO A 157 25.49 16.05 6.06
N LEU A 158 24.42 15.25 6.19
CA LEU A 158 23.50 15.32 7.33
C LEU A 158 24.18 14.85 8.60
N TYR A 159 25.02 13.81 8.51
CA TYR A 159 25.85 13.39 9.65
C TYR A 159 26.78 14.53 10.11
N GLU A 160 27.51 15.16 9.19
CA GLU A 160 28.45 16.23 9.56
C GLU A 160 27.75 17.46 10.13
N GLN A 161 26.56 17.80 9.63
CA GLN A 161 25.72 18.86 10.20
C GLN A 161 25.20 18.50 11.60
N ALA A 162 24.76 17.26 11.80
CA ALA A 162 24.03 16.87 12.99
C ALA A 162 24.93 16.38 14.14
N ARG A 163 26.14 15.88 13.88
CA ARG A 163 27.00 15.20 14.88
C ARG A 163 27.25 16.01 16.15
N HIS A 164 27.34 17.34 16.02
CA HIS A 164 27.58 18.29 17.12
C HIS A 164 26.29 18.83 17.76
N TYR A 165 25.12 18.47 17.22
CA TYR A 165 23.84 18.89 17.78
C TYR A 165 23.61 18.25 19.15
N GLN A 166 23.22 19.07 20.13
CA GLN A 166 22.92 18.61 21.48
C GLN A 166 21.44 18.32 21.62
N LEU A 167 21.08 17.05 21.85
CA LEU A 167 19.68 16.65 22.02
C LEU A 167 19.01 17.31 23.24
N SER A 168 19.77 17.76 24.25
CA SER A 168 19.26 18.55 25.37
C SER A 168 18.59 19.85 24.91
N LYS A 169 19.11 20.49 23.86
CA LYS A 169 18.50 21.68 23.27
C LYS A 169 17.09 21.39 22.75
N ALA A 170 16.94 20.32 21.95
CA ALA A 170 15.63 19.92 21.42
C ALA A 170 14.64 19.51 22.52
N ARG A 171 15.12 18.91 23.61
CA ARG A 171 14.29 18.62 24.79
C ARG A 171 13.79 19.88 25.48
N ASN A 172 14.69 20.86 25.69
CA ASN A 172 14.34 22.14 26.32
C ASN A 172 13.37 22.97 25.48
N GLU A 173 13.41 22.80 24.15
CA GLU A 173 12.48 23.41 23.20
C GLU A 173 11.18 22.60 23.01
N HIS A 174 10.96 21.53 23.80
CA HIS A 174 9.81 20.63 23.68
C HIS A 174 9.62 20.01 22.27
N ARG A 175 10.72 19.80 21.54
CA ARG A 175 10.75 19.18 20.21
C ARG A 175 11.17 17.71 20.22
N LEU A 176 11.65 17.22 21.36
CA LEU A 176 12.06 15.83 21.55
C LEU A 176 11.55 15.32 22.89
N PHE A 177 10.82 14.20 22.85
CA PHE A 177 10.32 13.46 24.00
C PHE A 177 10.89 12.04 23.99
N GLY A 178 11.11 11.47 25.17
CA GLY A 178 11.75 10.16 25.32
C GLY A 178 13.27 10.22 25.15
N ASN A 179 13.88 9.04 25.08
CA ASN A 179 15.33 8.88 25.06
C ASN A 179 15.71 7.93 23.93
N PRO A 180 16.31 8.44 22.83
CA PRO A 180 16.80 7.60 21.74
C PRO A 180 17.77 6.52 22.27
N GLY A 181 17.52 5.27 21.91
CA GLY A 181 18.28 4.07 22.26
C GLY A 181 17.93 3.43 23.61
N VAL A 182 16.78 3.78 24.21
CA VAL A 182 16.24 3.03 25.35
C VAL A 182 15.48 1.79 24.86
N GLY A 183 15.69 0.65 25.52
CA GLY A 183 15.06 -0.65 25.16
C GLY A 183 16.02 -1.68 24.56
N LEU A 184 17.24 -1.28 24.18
CA LEU A 184 18.22 -2.17 23.55
C LEU A 184 18.90 -3.15 24.53
N LYS A 185 18.75 -2.98 25.84
CA LYS A 185 19.39 -3.84 26.87
C LYS A 185 18.59 -5.09 27.23
N SER A 186 17.32 -5.17 26.84
CA SER A 186 16.43 -6.32 27.10
C SER A 186 16.42 -7.34 25.97
N SER A 187 17.16 -7.10 24.90
CA SER A 187 17.30 -7.99 23.76
C SER A 187 18.62 -8.76 23.87
N ASP A 188 18.62 -10.05 23.50
CA ASP A 188 19.78 -10.98 23.57
C ASP A 188 20.95 -10.60 22.62
N PHE A 189 21.11 -9.32 22.29
CA PHE A 189 22.15 -8.81 21.42
C PHE A 189 23.47 -8.61 22.19
N GLY A 190 24.59 -8.97 21.57
CA GLY A 190 25.92 -8.66 22.09
C GLY A 190 26.19 -7.15 22.14
N ASP A 191 27.11 -6.73 23.00
CA ASP A 191 27.40 -5.31 23.31
C ASP A 191 27.61 -4.42 22.06
N ILE A 192 28.25 -4.95 21.02
CA ILE A 192 28.52 -4.21 19.77
C ILE A 192 27.23 -3.83 19.03
N HIS A 193 26.24 -4.71 19.00
CA HIS A 193 24.95 -4.45 18.35
C HIS A 193 24.13 -3.42 19.12
N ILE A 194 24.17 -3.48 20.46
CA ILE A 194 23.53 -2.50 21.34
C ILE A 194 24.12 -1.10 21.11
N HIS A 195 25.44 -0.98 21.07
CA HIS A 195 26.11 0.30 20.81
C HIS A 195 25.80 0.84 19.41
N SER A 196 25.75 -0.03 18.39
CA SER A 196 25.39 0.38 17.03
C SER A 196 23.97 0.90 16.94
N GLY A 197 23.01 0.21 17.57
CA GLY A 197 21.60 0.63 17.63
C GLY A 197 21.45 1.98 18.34
N LEU A 198 22.03 2.11 19.53
CA LEU A 198 22.03 3.35 20.33
C LEU A 198 22.57 4.54 19.53
N PHE A 199 23.69 4.35 18.84
CA PHE A 199 24.28 5.38 18.00
C PHE A 199 23.35 5.78 16.85
N GLY A 200 22.74 4.80 16.18
CA GLY A 200 21.81 5.03 15.06
C GLY A 200 20.62 5.89 15.46
N GLU A 201 19.92 5.51 16.53
CA GLU A 201 18.77 6.24 17.03
C GLU A 201 19.15 7.67 17.46
N GLN A 202 20.24 7.82 18.22
CA GLN A 202 20.72 9.14 18.66
C GLN A 202 21.12 10.03 17.48
N MET A 203 21.77 9.46 16.46
CA MET A 203 22.17 10.21 15.28
C MET A 203 20.96 10.66 14.46
N LEU A 204 19.98 9.78 14.23
CA LEU A 204 18.75 10.15 13.56
C LEU A 204 17.98 11.24 14.33
N ALA A 205 17.94 11.15 15.66
CA ALA A 205 17.35 12.19 16.50
C ALA A 205 18.03 13.55 16.31
N LYS A 206 19.36 13.57 16.21
CA LYS A 206 20.13 14.80 15.94
C LYS A 206 19.83 15.34 14.53
N ILE A 207 19.76 14.47 13.52
CA ILE A 207 19.44 14.85 12.14
C ILE A 207 18.05 15.52 12.10
N ILE A 208 17.04 14.88 12.68
CA ILE A 208 15.67 15.43 12.72
C ILE A 208 15.63 16.75 13.49
N ALA A 209 16.25 16.82 14.67
CA ALA A 209 16.23 18.03 15.49
C ALA A 209 16.95 19.22 14.83
N SER A 210 18.03 18.95 14.10
CA SER A 210 18.82 19.98 13.41
C SER A 210 18.27 20.38 12.04
N SER A 211 17.31 19.62 11.48
CA SER A 211 16.73 19.85 10.15
C SER A 211 15.96 21.17 9.98
N GLY A 212 15.52 21.79 11.09
CA GLY A 212 14.65 22.96 11.06
C GLY A 212 13.18 22.68 10.70
N LEU A 213 12.79 21.41 10.52
CA LEU A 213 11.40 21.04 10.22
C LEU A 213 10.46 21.31 11.40
N ASN A 214 9.23 21.72 11.10
CA ASN A 214 8.18 21.96 12.09
C ASN A 214 7.54 20.66 12.60
N VAL A 215 8.34 19.88 13.34
CA VAL A 215 7.93 18.59 13.91
C VAL A 215 8.38 18.44 15.35
N VAL A 216 7.70 17.54 16.06
CA VAL A 216 8.06 16.99 17.36
C VAL A 216 8.40 15.52 17.19
N SER A 217 9.40 15.02 17.91
CA SER A 217 9.78 13.59 17.88
C SER A 217 9.61 12.91 19.23
N PHE A 218 9.16 11.67 19.21
CA PHE A 218 8.97 10.78 20.36
C PHE A 218 9.86 9.55 20.17
N TRP A 219 10.64 9.18 21.17
CA TRP A 219 11.67 8.15 21.04
C TRP A 219 11.50 7.00 22.02
N SER A 220 11.73 5.78 21.52
CA SER A 220 11.60 4.52 22.26
C SER A 220 10.19 4.32 22.80
N LEU A 221 9.22 4.11 21.90
CA LEU A 221 7.82 3.85 22.26
C LEU A 221 7.59 2.36 22.49
N TYR A 222 6.66 2.04 23.38
CA TYR A 222 6.05 0.72 23.45
C TYR A 222 5.29 0.42 22.16
N GLY A 223 5.38 -0.81 21.68
CA GLY A 223 4.47 -1.33 20.68
C GLY A 223 3.07 -1.57 21.25
N LYS A 224 2.17 -2.05 20.40
CA LYS A 224 0.79 -2.41 20.74
C LYS A 224 0.51 -3.88 20.42
N ASP A 225 -0.38 -4.49 21.17
CA ASP A 225 -1.01 -5.77 20.82
C ASP A 225 -2.28 -5.55 19.99
N THR A 226 -2.99 -6.63 19.65
CA THR A 226 -4.27 -6.59 18.91
C THR A 226 -5.40 -5.89 19.68
N HIS A 227 -5.25 -5.68 20.99
CA HIS A 227 -6.22 -5.02 21.85
C HIS A 227 -5.86 -3.56 22.13
N GLY A 228 -4.70 -3.08 21.67
CA GLY A 228 -4.18 -1.74 21.91
C GLY A 228 -3.45 -1.58 23.25
N ASN A 229 -3.14 -2.67 23.96
CA ASN A 229 -2.30 -2.64 25.15
C ASN A 229 -0.83 -2.52 24.75
N ARG A 230 0.00 -1.99 25.66
CA ARG A 230 1.45 -1.87 25.44
C ARG A 230 2.11 -3.23 25.37
N THR A 231 3.07 -3.35 24.46
CA THR A 231 3.96 -4.51 24.34
C THR A 231 5.41 -4.05 24.30
N ASP A 232 6.33 -4.94 24.64
CA ASP A 232 7.76 -4.65 24.60
C ASP A 232 8.33 -4.52 23.17
N ALA A 233 7.52 -4.75 22.14
CA ALA A 233 7.92 -4.45 20.77
C ALA A 233 8.43 -3.00 20.65
N ASP A 234 9.54 -2.84 19.93
CA ASP A 234 10.23 -1.55 19.82
C ASP A 234 9.70 -0.76 18.62
N ILE A 235 9.36 0.51 18.87
CA ILE A 235 9.23 1.55 17.85
C ILE A 235 10.23 2.62 18.21
N ASP A 236 11.29 2.75 17.40
CA ASP A 236 12.43 3.61 17.73
C ASP A 236 12.01 5.07 17.78
N ALA A 237 11.22 5.55 16.80
CA ALA A 237 10.71 6.91 16.81
C ALA A 237 9.32 7.07 16.18
N VAL A 238 8.59 8.06 16.68
CA VAL A 238 7.46 8.68 15.98
C VAL A 238 7.72 10.17 15.82
N ILE A 239 7.69 10.65 14.58
CA ILE A 239 7.83 12.06 14.23
C ILE A 239 6.42 12.59 13.94
N VAL A 240 6.04 13.72 14.54
CA VAL A 240 4.69 14.27 14.45
C VAL A 240 4.74 15.70 13.95
N GLY A 241 3.89 16.01 12.98
CA GLY A 241 3.64 17.36 12.49
C GLY A 241 2.14 17.59 12.29
N VAL A 242 1.75 18.84 12.11
CA VAL A 242 0.38 19.21 11.73
C VAL A 242 0.43 20.14 10.53
N GLY A 243 -0.33 19.83 9.48
CA GLY A 243 -0.43 20.69 8.31
C GLY A 243 -1.14 22.01 8.66
N ARG A 244 -0.94 23.07 7.87
CA ARG A 244 -1.67 24.34 8.05
C ARG A 244 -3.20 24.20 7.95
N ASN A 245 -3.67 23.13 7.31
CA ASN A 245 -5.08 22.74 7.25
C ASN A 245 -5.59 22.04 8.53
N GLY A 246 -4.73 21.86 9.54
CA GLY A 246 -5.04 21.16 10.79
C GLY A 246 -4.91 19.63 10.73
N GLN A 247 -4.50 19.05 9.60
CA GLN A 247 -4.33 17.61 9.45
C GLN A 247 -3.09 17.13 10.23
N PRO A 248 -3.23 16.23 11.22
CA PRO A 248 -2.06 15.64 11.88
C PRO A 248 -1.41 14.54 11.02
N TYR A 249 -0.08 14.54 11.02
CA TYR A 249 0.76 13.55 10.34
C TYR A 249 1.70 12.89 11.35
N ALA A 250 1.90 11.58 11.23
CA ALA A 250 2.87 10.84 12.03
C ALA A 250 3.72 9.90 11.16
N TRP A 251 5.04 9.97 11.32
CA TRP A 251 5.97 9.02 10.71
C TRP A 251 6.53 8.10 11.78
N PHE A 252 6.17 6.81 11.69
CA PHE A 252 6.69 5.75 12.53
C PHE A 252 7.97 5.22 11.88
N VAL A 253 9.08 5.35 12.59
CA VAL A 253 10.42 5.11 12.07
C VAL A 253 11.12 4.08 12.92
N ASP A 254 11.63 3.04 12.26
CA ASP A 254 12.58 2.08 12.80
C ASP A 254 13.97 2.44 12.26
N ALA A 255 14.87 2.85 13.15
CA ALA A 255 16.21 3.30 12.82
C ALA A 255 17.14 2.09 12.70
N LYS A 256 17.97 2.08 11.65
CA LYS A 256 18.92 0.99 11.40
C LYS A 256 20.28 1.56 11.07
N ASN A 257 21.22 1.36 11.98
CA ASN A 257 22.63 1.67 11.79
C ASN A 257 23.36 0.37 11.42
N TYR A 258 23.19 -0.05 10.17
CA TYR A 258 23.90 -1.22 9.64
C TYR A 258 25.22 -0.80 9.01
N LYS A 259 26.17 -1.75 8.98
CA LYS A 259 27.48 -1.57 8.35
C LYS A 259 27.34 -1.00 6.94
N GLY A 260 28.19 -0.04 6.62
CA GLY A 260 28.43 0.38 5.26
C GLY A 260 28.85 1.83 5.13
N GLY A 261 28.73 2.33 3.93
CA GLY A 261 28.93 3.71 3.52
C GLY A 261 28.30 3.92 2.15
N SER A 262 28.62 5.00 1.47
CA SER A 262 28.04 5.32 0.14
C SER A 262 28.39 4.31 -0.98
N ASP A 263 29.37 3.42 -0.76
CA ASP A 263 29.72 2.28 -1.62
C ASP A 263 28.90 1.02 -1.33
N THR A 264 28.25 0.94 -0.17
CA THR A 264 27.45 -0.22 0.20
C THR A 264 26.03 -0.04 -0.33
N ALA A 265 25.50 -1.06 -1.00
CA ALA A 265 24.09 -1.17 -1.30
C ALA A 265 23.45 -2.29 -0.48
N TYR A 266 22.24 -2.04 0.00
CA TYR A 266 21.35 -3.07 0.52
C TYR A 266 20.30 -3.39 -0.54
N VAL A 267 20.01 -4.68 -0.73
CA VAL A 267 18.96 -5.14 -1.63
C VAL A 267 18.22 -6.35 -1.09
N ASN A 268 16.92 -6.41 -1.34
CA ASN A 268 16.12 -7.59 -1.05
C ASN A 268 16.56 -8.76 -1.95
N ILE A 269 16.94 -9.88 -1.32
CA ILE A 269 17.15 -11.18 -1.98
C ILE A 269 16.08 -12.21 -1.58
N ALA A 270 15.19 -11.82 -0.66
CA ALA A 270 13.90 -12.41 -0.34
C ALA A 270 13.06 -11.35 0.39
N ASP A 271 11.76 -11.62 0.62
CA ASP A 271 10.85 -10.73 1.34
C ASP A 271 11.32 -10.34 2.75
N ASP A 272 12.07 -11.24 3.39
CA ASP A 272 12.56 -11.10 4.76
C ASP A 272 14.10 -11.03 4.84
N THR A 273 14.79 -10.91 3.71
CA THR A 273 16.25 -11.02 3.66
C THR A 273 16.87 -9.96 2.76
N LEU A 274 17.78 -9.17 3.33
CA LEU A 274 18.65 -8.26 2.58
C LEU A 274 20.02 -8.90 2.31
N ALA A 275 20.65 -8.53 1.22
CA ALA A 275 22.08 -8.74 0.99
C ALA A 275 22.82 -7.40 1.00
N ARG A 276 24.07 -7.45 1.49
CA ARG A 276 25.03 -6.35 1.43
C ARG A 276 25.92 -6.50 0.20
N ILE A 277 26.06 -5.44 -0.57
CA ILE A 277 26.87 -5.43 -1.80
C ILE A 277 27.81 -4.22 -1.76
N SER A 278 29.08 -4.42 -2.10
CA SER A 278 30.00 -3.33 -2.42
C SER A 278 29.86 -3.03 -3.90
N ILE A 279 29.54 -1.78 -4.21
CA ILE A 279 29.29 -1.31 -5.57
C ILE A 279 30.59 -1.31 -6.36
N SER A 280 31.68 -0.83 -5.77
CA SER A 280 32.99 -0.76 -6.41
C SER A 280 33.66 -2.12 -6.59
N GLU A 281 33.52 -3.03 -5.62
CA GLU A 281 34.15 -4.37 -5.69
C GLU A 281 33.34 -5.38 -6.51
N HIS A 282 32.11 -5.04 -6.91
CA HIS A 282 31.19 -5.96 -7.58
C HIS A 282 31.06 -7.30 -6.83
N ALA A 283 30.92 -7.22 -5.50
CA ALA A 283 31.00 -8.36 -4.59
C ALA A 283 29.99 -8.23 -3.44
N PHE A 284 29.57 -9.36 -2.88
CA PHE A 284 28.85 -9.38 -1.61
C PHE A 284 29.78 -8.96 -0.46
N VAL A 285 29.24 -8.33 0.58
CA VAL A 285 30.04 -7.87 1.73
C VAL A 285 29.60 -8.61 2.99
N SER A 286 30.55 -9.26 3.66
CA SER A 286 30.27 -9.92 4.93
C SER A 286 30.07 -8.91 6.07
N GLY A 287 29.05 -9.15 6.90
CA GLY A 287 28.85 -8.50 8.18
C GLY A 287 29.85 -8.97 9.24
N SER A 288 29.72 -8.45 10.46
CA SER A 288 30.52 -8.89 11.61
C SER A 288 30.28 -10.35 11.99
N ASP A 289 29.15 -10.92 11.55
CA ASP A 289 28.76 -12.31 11.69
C ASP A 289 29.31 -13.21 10.56
N GLY A 290 30.11 -12.65 9.64
CA GLY A 290 30.67 -13.37 8.48
C GLY A 290 29.66 -13.62 7.36
N ARG A 291 28.40 -13.19 7.50
CA ARG A 291 27.34 -13.43 6.51
C ARG A 291 27.18 -12.26 5.55
N ALA A 292 26.84 -12.51 4.30
CA ALA A 292 26.45 -11.43 3.37
C ALA A 292 25.01 -10.96 3.57
N ASP A 293 24.16 -11.78 4.20
CA ASP A 293 22.73 -11.56 4.34
C ASP A 293 22.29 -11.12 5.74
N VAL A 294 21.18 -10.38 5.81
CA VAL A 294 20.54 -9.91 7.04
C VAL A 294 19.07 -10.27 7.01
N ARG A 295 18.61 -10.96 8.06
CA ARG A 295 17.18 -11.25 8.25
C ARG A 295 16.46 -10.04 8.83
N MET A 296 15.30 -9.74 8.26
CA MET A 296 14.43 -8.63 8.67
C MET A 296 13.24 -9.16 9.46
N SER A 297 12.80 -8.39 10.45
CA SER A 297 11.61 -8.73 11.24
C SER A 297 10.32 -8.18 10.60
N THR A 298 9.18 -8.77 10.96
CA THR A 298 7.84 -8.29 10.60
C THR A 298 7.29 -7.26 11.59
N ASN A 299 8.13 -6.73 12.49
CA ASN A 299 7.69 -5.89 13.61
C ASN A 299 6.95 -4.64 13.10
N MET A 300 7.54 -3.89 12.16
CA MET A 300 6.96 -2.63 11.69
C MET A 300 5.57 -2.80 11.05
N ILE A 301 5.37 -3.81 10.21
CA ILE A 301 4.05 -4.05 9.62
C ILE A 301 3.03 -4.55 10.67
N THR A 302 3.50 -5.29 11.67
CA THR A 302 2.65 -5.75 12.79
C THR A 302 2.20 -4.55 13.63
N GLN A 303 3.14 -3.68 14.01
CA GLN A 303 2.86 -2.45 14.74
C GLN A 303 1.97 -1.50 13.94
N CYS A 304 2.16 -1.40 12.62
CA CYS A 304 1.27 -0.64 11.75
C CYS A 304 -0.20 -1.10 11.90
N ARG A 305 -0.44 -2.41 11.93
CA ARG A 305 -1.79 -2.97 12.10
C ARG A 305 -2.36 -2.70 13.49
N HIS A 306 -1.53 -2.83 14.54
CA HIS A 306 -1.98 -2.69 15.92
C HIS A 306 -2.20 -1.23 16.34
N TRP A 307 -1.40 -0.29 15.84
CA TRP A 307 -1.56 1.14 16.10
C TRP A 307 -2.69 1.78 15.30
N ARG A 308 -3.01 1.25 14.12
CA ARG A 308 -3.98 1.86 13.19
C ARG A 308 -5.32 2.25 13.82
N PRO A 309 -6.01 1.39 14.59
CA PRO A 309 -7.30 1.76 15.19
C PRO A 309 -7.19 2.94 16.16
N LEU A 310 -6.03 3.14 16.79
CA LEU A 310 -5.77 4.27 17.67
C LEU A 310 -5.51 5.54 16.87
N LEU A 311 -4.68 5.47 15.83
CA LEU A 311 -4.36 6.60 14.96
C LEU A 311 -5.60 7.14 14.22
N GLU A 312 -6.47 6.23 13.75
CA GLU A 312 -7.73 6.58 13.09
C GLU A 312 -8.68 7.38 14.01
N ARG A 313 -8.72 7.07 15.31
CA ARG A 313 -9.54 7.82 16.29
C ARG A 313 -9.08 9.28 16.45
N TYR A 314 -7.79 9.53 16.26
CA TYR A 314 -7.20 10.87 16.31
C TYR A 314 -7.13 11.54 14.94
N GLY A 315 -7.62 10.88 13.88
CA GLY A 315 -7.55 11.39 12.51
C GLY A 315 -6.11 11.55 11.99
N ILE A 316 -5.15 10.78 12.52
CA ILE A 316 -3.73 10.90 12.17
C ILE A 316 -3.46 10.16 10.85
N MET A 317 -2.95 10.88 9.86
CA MET A 317 -2.36 10.26 8.66
C MET A 317 -0.98 9.73 9.04
N SER A 318 -0.76 8.43 8.87
CA SER A 318 0.49 7.80 9.30
C SER A 318 1.24 7.12 8.17
N ASP A 319 2.55 7.32 8.17
CA ASP A 319 3.53 6.63 7.36
C ASP A 319 4.40 5.74 8.25
N TRP A 320 4.77 4.58 7.74
CA TRP A 320 5.58 3.57 8.44
C TRP A 320 6.79 3.26 7.58
N LEU A 321 7.99 3.38 8.13
CA LEU A 321 9.23 3.24 7.37
C LEU A 321 10.40 2.76 8.23
N VAL A 322 11.40 2.21 7.55
CA VAL A 322 12.72 1.96 8.12
C VAL A 322 13.68 3.03 7.63
N CYS A 323 14.43 3.64 8.54
CA CYS A 323 15.42 4.65 8.21
C CYS A 323 16.82 4.10 8.42
N MET A 324 17.59 3.93 7.33
CA MET A 324 18.98 3.48 7.43
C MET A 324 19.87 4.70 7.70
N VAL A 325 20.41 4.78 8.90
CA VAL A 325 21.11 5.96 9.40
C VAL A 325 22.60 5.89 9.00
N PRO A 326 23.25 7.02 8.62
CA PRO A 326 24.66 7.03 8.25
C PRO A 326 25.58 6.50 9.34
N THR A 327 26.47 5.62 8.94
CA THR A 327 27.58 5.04 9.72
C THR A 327 28.78 6.00 9.71
N GLY A 328 28.67 7.08 10.47
CA GLY A 328 29.80 8.01 10.65
C GLY A 328 30.23 8.69 9.34
N LYS A 329 31.54 8.73 9.09
CA LYS A 329 32.16 9.49 7.98
C LYS A 329 32.15 8.78 6.63
N SER A 330 31.59 7.59 6.53
CA SER A 330 31.59 6.81 5.28
C SER A 330 30.30 6.95 4.48
N GLY A 331 29.33 7.73 4.97
CA GLY A 331 28.10 7.98 4.22
C GLY A 331 26.94 7.09 4.64
N THR A 332 25.80 7.27 3.98
CA THR A 332 24.64 6.38 4.11
C THR A 332 24.66 5.31 3.01
N PRO A 333 24.37 4.03 3.32
CA PRO A 333 24.24 3.00 2.29
C PRO A 333 23.14 3.32 1.27
N ARG A 334 23.33 2.87 0.03
CA ARG A 334 22.33 3.03 -1.03
C ARG A 334 21.17 2.08 -0.82
N LEU A 335 19.98 2.66 -0.82
CA LEU A 335 18.70 1.96 -0.79
C LEU A 335 17.94 2.31 -2.06
N GLN A 336 17.71 1.33 -2.92
CA GLN A 336 16.87 1.51 -4.10
C GLN A 336 15.87 0.35 -4.15
N ASP A 337 14.60 0.69 -3.96
CA ASP A 337 13.47 -0.23 -3.89
C ASP A 337 13.59 -1.27 -2.77
N VAL A 338 14.24 -0.89 -1.66
CA VAL A 338 14.39 -1.75 -0.48
C VAL A 338 13.13 -1.67 0.37
N THR A 339 12.58 -2.82 0.72
CA THR A 339 11.42 -2.92 1.61
C THR A 339 11.65 -3.93 2.71
N TRP A 340 11.20 -3.59 3.91
CA TRP A 340 11.01 -4.55 5.00
C TRP A 340 9.75 -5.40 4.77
N PRO A 341 9.61 -6.53 5.49
CA PRO A 341 8.46 -7.40 5.38
C PRO A 341 7.13 -6.65 5.49
N GLY A 342 6.21 -6.99 4.59
CA GLY A 342 4.91 -6.31 4.48
C GLY A 342 4.94 -5.02 3.65
N GLY A 343 6.02 -4.78 2.90
CA GLY A 343 6.14 -3.64 1.99
C GLY A 343 6.47 -2.32 2.68
N VAL A 344 7.04 -2.37 3.89
CA VAL A 344 7.44 -1.17 4.63
C VAL A 344 8.69 -0.58 3.94
N PRO A 345 8.64 0.65 3.41
CA PRO A 345 9.77 1.21 2.67
C PRO A 345 10.97 1.46 3.58
N ALA A 346 12.18 1.21 3.05
CA ALA A 346 13.42 1.66 3.66
C ALA A 346 13.98 2.87 2.91
N MET A 347 14.46 3.88 3.64
CA MET A 347 14.99 5.10 3.04
C MET A 347 16.14 5.70 3.86
N PRO A 348 17.02 6.51 3.23
CA PRO A 348 18.02 7.29 3.97
C PRO A 348 17.34 8.47 4.71
N PRO A 349 18.03 9.12 5.67
CA PRO A 349 17.48 10.24 6.40
C PRO A 349 17.12 11.42 5.49
N GLU A 350 17.89 11.66 4.43
CA GLU A 350 17.61 12.70 3.43
C GLU A 350 16.21 12.54 2.84
N ALA A 351 15.88 11.37 2.32
CA ALA A 351 14.57 11.08 1.74
C ALA A 351 13.42 11.17 2.78
N LEU A 352 13.71 10.85 4.06
CA LEU A 352 12.76 11.06 5.15
C LEU A 352 12.50 12.56 5.38
N LEU A 353 13.56 13.38 5.46
CA LEU A 353 13.44 14.82 5.65
C LEU A 353 12.73 15.48 4.46
N GLU A 354 13.04 15.07 3.22
CA GLU A 354 12.34 15.54 2.02
C GLU A 354 10.85 15.22 2.07
N ARG A 355 10.49 13.99 2.48
CA ARG A 355 9.09 13.56 2.60
C ARG A 355 8.33 14.39 3.63
N ILE A 356 8.94 14.66 4.78
CA ILE A 356 8.34 15.51 5.82
C ILE A 356 8.26 16.96 5.33
N GLY A 357 9.34 17.48 4.74
CA GLY A 357 9.45 18.85 4.25
C GLY A 357 8.57 19.16 3.04
N ALA A 358 8.13 18.14 2.30
CA ALA A 358 7.14 18.29 1.24
C ALA A 358 5.74 18.67 1.76
N LEU A 359 5.50 18.52 3.06
CA LEU A 359 4.26 18.96 3.70
C LEU A 359 4.42 20.41 4.22
N ASP A 360 3.41 21.24 3.98
CA ASP A 360 3.31 22.59 4.56
C ASP A 360 2.85 22.50 6.03
N LEU A 361 3.80 22.17 6.90
CA LEU A 361 3.58 22.00 8.34
C LEU A 361 3.55 23.34 9.07
N ALA A 362 2.53 23.51 9.91
CA ALA A 362 2.39 24.65 10.82
C ALA A 362 3.37 24.54 11.99
N ASP A 363 3.50 25.62 12.76
CA ASP A 363 4.33 25.64 13.98
C ASP A 363 3.96 24.47 14.91
N PRO A 364 4.93 23.72 15.48
CA PRO A 364 4.69 22.59 16.36
C PRO A 364 3.76 22.87 17.55
N ALA A 365 3.67 24.12 18.01
CA ALA A 365 2.75 24.53 19.08
C ALA A 365 1.27 24.32 18.70
N ASN A 366 0.94 24.17 17.42
CA ASN A 366 -0.40 23.89 16.94
C ASN A 366 -0.76 22.40 16.96
N ILE A 367 0.17 21.51 17.31
CA ILE A 367 -0.14 20.08 17.44
C ILE A 367 -1.12 19.90 18.61
N PRO A 368 -2.28 19.25 18.40
CA PRO A 368 -3.26 19.05 19.46
C PRO A 368 -2.67 18.36 20.70
N ALA A 369 -2.97 18.89 21.89
CA ALA A 369 -2.46 18.37 23.16
C ALA A 369 -2.81 16.88 23.39
N GLY A 370 -3.94 16.42 22.84
CA GLY A 370 -4.34 15.01 22.87
C GLY A 370 -3.39 14.11 22.08
N ILE A 371 -2.82 14.57 20.97
CA ILE A 371 -1.84 13.83 20.17
C ILE A 371 -0.49 13.80 20.88
N ILE A 372 -0.07 14.92 21.49
CA ILE A 372 1.14 14.93 22.32
C ILE A 372 1.00 13.94 23.49
N SER A 373 -0.14 13.95 24.17
CA SER A 373 -0.43 13.06 25.30
C SER A 373 -0.46 11.59 24.88
N LEU A 374 -1.05 11.29 23.72
CA LEU A 374 -1.09 9.95 23.14
C LEU A 374 0.31 9.34 23.05
N PHE A 375 1.24 10.02 22.38
CA PHE A 375 2.59 9.48 22.18
C PHE A 375 3.44 9.56 23.45
N ALA A 376 3.32 10.64 24.24
CA ALA A 376 4.08 10.80 25.47
C ALA A 376 3.76 9.71 26.50
N GLN A 377 2.50 9.27 26.58
CA GLN A 377 2.11 8.20 27.49
C GLN A 377 2.76 6.87 27.10
N ASP A 378 2.94 6.59 25.81
CA ASP A 378 3.48 5.34 25.29
C ASP A 378 5.00 5.30 25.20
N LEU A 379 5.71 6.29 25.74
CA LEU A 379 7.16 6.26 25.88
C LEU A 379 7.60 5.20 26.89
N LYS A 380 8.68 4.48 26.57
CA LYS A 380 9.37 3.63 27.53
C LYS A 380 10.07 4.51 28.57
N PRO A 381 10.07 4.11 29.86
CA PRO A 381 10.78 4.86 30.88
C PRO A 381 12.27 4.91 30.55
N GLY A 382 12.87 6.10 30.65
CA GLY A 382 14.33 6.22 30.57
C GLY A 382 14.96 5.50 31.75
N ASN A 383 15.93 4.62 31.50
CA ASN A 383 16.87 4.25 32.55
C ASN A 383 17.67 5.51 32.89
N ALA A 384 17.42 6.06 34.08
CA ALA A 384 18.14 7.21 34.62
C ALA A 384 19.65 6.90 34.77
#